data_AF-A0A925DZ84-F1
#
_entry.id   AF-A0A925DZ84-F1
#
_cell.length_a   1.000
_cell.length_b   1.000
_cell.length_c   1.000
_cell.angle_alpha   90.00
_cell.angle_beta   90.00
_cell.angle_gamma   90.00
#
_symmetry.space_group_name_H-M   'P 1'
#
loop_
_entity.id
_entity.type
_entity.pdbx_description
1 polymer ?
#
loop_
_entity_poly.entity_id
_entity_poly.type
_entity_poly.pdbx_seq_one_letter_code
_entity_poly.pdbx_strand_id
1 'polypeptide(L)'
;MKQYILPSLLSLVFLYSCGNSKKEGDATLNDKRTQLEKLKSEKDKKDQEILKLQEELSKLDTSSSNPSKIKLVATTPVVRQDFNHYIELQGIVDAENISYISPRGMGGQVRAVLVKQGDRVRKGQLLLRLDDAIQRQQVVAAKQQAAGINT
;
A
#
# COMPACT_ATOMS: atom_id res chain seq x y z
N MET A 1 10.26 20.59 -53.74
CA MET A 1 8.93 20.78 -53.13
C MET A 1 8.23 19.43 -53.18
N LYS A 2 8.11 18.70 -52.06
CA LYS A 2 6.92 18.70 -51.18
C LYS A 2 5.74 18.02 -51.94
N GLN A 3 5.11 16.93 -51.53
CA GLN A 3 4.95 16.31 -50.23
C GLN A 3 4.23 14.96 -50.40
N TYR A 4 4.47 14.03 -49.47
CA TYR A 4 3.68 12.82 -49.26
C TYR A 4 2.21 13.15 -48.95
N ILE A 5 1.29 12.60 -49.74
CA ILE A 5 -0.06 12.23 -49.30
C ILE A 5 -0.31 10.86 -49.93
N LEU A 6 -0.02 9.78 -49.21
CA LEU A 6 -0.93 9.12 -48.26
C LEU A 6 -1.87 8.12 -48.98
N PRO A 7 -2.12 6.99 -48.33
CA PRO A 7 -2.25 5.67 -48.93
C PRO A 7 -3.70 5.19 -48.86
N SER A 8 -4.22 4.60 -49.93
CA SER A 8 -5.58 4.04 -49.93
C SER A 8 -5.83 2.97 -51.00
N LEU A 9 -4.94 2.84 -51.99
CA LEU A 9 -5.23 2.05 -53.20
C LEU A 9 -4.25 0.90 -53.47
N LEU A 10 -3.54 0.41 -52.45
CA LEU A 10 -2.55 -0.68 -52.59
C LEU A 10 -3.01 -2.01 -51.95
N SER A 11 -4.24 -2.10 -51.43
CA SER A 11 -4.78 -3.35 -50.87
C SER A 11 -5.70 -4.14 -51.82
N LEU A 12 -5.81 -3.76 -53.10
CA LEU A 12 -6.81 -4.33 -54.03
C LEU A 12 -6.24 -4.89 -55.34
N VAL A 13 -4.99 -5.37 -55.36
CA VAL A 13 -4.38 -6.03 -56.53
C VAL A 13 -4.05 -7.51 -56.28
N PHE A 14 -4.37 -8.06 -55.10
CA PHE A 14 -4.03 -9.44 -54.77
C PHE A 14 -4.96 -10.52 -55.34
N LEU A 15 -5.99 -10.18 -56.14
CA LEU A 15 -7.02 -11.15 -56.54
C LEU A 15 -7.56 -11.00 -57.97
N TYR A 16 -6.68 -10.89 -58.97
CA TYR A 16 -7.00 -11.39 -60.32
C TYR A 16 -5.77 -12.17 -60.81
N SER A 17 -5.79 -13.50 -60.64
CA SER A 17 -6.39 -14.43 -61.60
C SER A 17 -5.59 -14.52 -62.88
N CYS A 18 -4.96 -15.67 -63.11
CA CYS A 18 -5.32 -16.51 -64.24
C CYS A 18 -4.55 -17.84 -64.16
N GLY A 19 -5.29 -18.94 -64.14
CA GLY A 19 -4.74 -20.27 -64.28
C GLY A 19 -4.22 -20.53 -65.69
N ASN A 20 -3.15 -21.30 -65.78
CA ASN A 20 -2.94 -22.19 -66.92
C ASN A 20 -2.20 -23.44 -66.44
N SER A 21 -2.97 -24.52 -66.35
CA SER A 21 -2.50 -25.89 -66.20
C SER A 21 -1.61 -26.27 -67.38
N LYS A 22 -0.29 -26.36 -67.17
CA LYS A 22 0.61 -27.20 -67.96
C LYS A 22 1.58 -27.94 -67.04
N LYS A 23 1.59 -29.25 -67.23
CA LYS A 23 2.42 -30.28 -66.61
C LYS A 23 3.90 -29.96 -66.83
N GLU A 24 4.71 -29.83 -65.76
CA GLU A 24 6.20 -29.99 -65.76
C GLU A 24 6.87 -29.70 -64.38
N GLY A 25 6.19 -29.94 -63.24
CA GLY A 25 6.63 -29.44 -61.92
C GLY A 25 7.11 -30.44 -60.87
N ASP A 26 6.94 -31.76 -61.07
CA ASP A 26 7.16 -32.74 -59.99
C ASP A 26 8.62 -33.21 -59.84
N ALA A 27 9.44 -33.13 -60.89
CA ALA A 27 10.85 -33.53 -60.81
C ALA A 27 11.72 -32.47 -60.11
N THR A 28 11.50 -31.19 -60.38
CA THR A 28 12.33 -30.09 -59.85
C THR A 28 12.08 -29.78 -58.38
N LEU A 29 10.85 -30.00 -57.89
CA LEU A 29 10.48 -29.84 -56.48
C LEU A 29 11.07 -30.95 -55.59
N ASN A 30 11.08 -32.20 -56.07
CA ASN A 30 11.70 -33.31 -55.36
C ASN A 30 13.22 -33.19 -55.32
N ASP A 31 13.87 -32.75 -56.41
CA ASP A 31 15.32 -32.49 -56.42
C ASP A 31 15.72 -31.37 -55.45
N LYS A 32 14.94 -30.29 -55.35
CA LYS A 32 15.17 -29.22 -54.37
C LYS A 32 14.94 -29.69 -52.93
N ARG A 33 13.96 -30.56 -52.68
CA ARG A 33 13.74 -31.15 -51.33
C ARG A 33 14.89 -32.06 -50.92
N THR A 34 15.39 -32.92 -51.81
CA THR A 34 16.52 -33.81 -51.49
C THR A 34 17.82 -33.02 -51.28
N GLN A 35 18.05 -31.92 -52.01
CA GLN A 35 19.18 -31.00 -51.76
C GLN A 35 19.06 -30.29 -50.42
N LEU A 36 17.86 -29.85 -50.03
CA LEU A 36 17.61 -29.23 -48.72
C LEU A 36 17.86 -30.20 -47.56
N GLU A 37 17.44 -31.45 -47.71
CA GLU A 37 17.66 -32.49 -46.70
C GLU A 37 19.14 -32.85 -46.57
N LYS A 38 19.87 -32.93 -47.68
CA LYS A 38 21.34 -33.07 -47.67
C LYS A 38 22.04 -31.90 -46.99
N LEU A 39 21.68 -30.65 -47.34
CA LEU A 39 22.25 -29.46 -46.73
C LEU A 39 21.94 -29.36 -45.23
N LYS A 40 20.74 -29.78 -44.80
CA LYS A 40 20.37 -29.82 -43.39
C LYS A 40 21.18 -30.88 -42.63
N SER A 41 21.35 -32.06 -43.22
CA SER A 41 22.21 -33.10 -42.64
C SER A 41 23.69 -32.67 -42.55
N GLU A 42 24.21 -31.97 -43.55
CA GLU A 42 25.57 -31.40 -43.52
C GLU A 42 25.70 -30.28 -42.48
N LYS A 43 24.68 -29.44 -42.30
CA LYS A 43 24.64 -28.41 -41.27
C LYS A 43 24.69 -29.05 -39.87
N ASP A 44 23.87 -30.07 -39.63
CA ASP A 44 23.85 -30.76 -38.33
C ASP A 44 25.19 -31.43 -38.01
N LYS A 45 25.85 -32.04 -39.02
CA LYS A 45 27.20 -32.61 -38.87
C LYS A 45 28.24 -31.53 -38.56
N LYS A 46 28.20 -30.41 -39.28
CA LYS A 46 29.11 -29.28 -39.04
C LYS A 46 28.86 -28.63 -37.69
N ASP A 47 27.61 -28.50 -37.25
CA ASP A 47 27.25 -27.96 -35.94
C ASP A 47 27.77 -28.90 -34.82
N GLN A 48 27.72 -30.24 -35.02
CA GLN A 48 28.35 -31.19 -34.09
C GLN A 48 29.88 -31.10 -34.08
N GLU A 49 30.52 -30.92 -35.24
CA GLU A 49 31.97 -30.70 -35.32
C GLU A 49 32.38 -29.38 -34.68
N ILE A 50 31.59 -28.31 -34.85
CA ILE A 50 31.79 -27.02 -34.20
C ILE A 50 31.69 -27.18 -32.68
N LEU A 51 30.70 -27.91 -32.16
CA LEU A 51 30.56 -28.14 -30.73
C LEU A 51 31.74 -28.95 -30.16
N LYS A 52 32.18 -30.00 -30.87
CA LYS A 52 33.36 -30.78 -30.48
C LYS A 52 34.63 -29.93 -30.49
N LEU A 53 34.83 -29.13 -31.55
CA LEU A 53 35.96 -28.21 -31.63
C LEU A 53 35.87 -27.11 -30.58
N GLN A 54 34.68 -26.62 -30.23
CA GLN A 54 34.48 -25.66 -29.13
C GLN A 54 34.79 -26.30 -27.76
N GLU A 55 34.43 -27.56 -27.54
CA GLU A 55 34.79 -28.29 -26.33
C GLU A 55 36.30 -28.57 -26.27
N GLU A 56 36.92 -28.97 -27.37
CA GLU A 56 38.38 -29.16 -27.47
C GLU A 56 39.14 -27.84 -27.29
N LEU A 57 38.66 -26.76 -27.91
CA LEU A 57 39.20 -25.41 -27.71
C LEU A 57 38.98 -24.94 -26.27
N SER A 58 37.86 -25.23 -25.62
CA SER A 58 37.66 -24.86 -24.21
C SER A 58 38.65 -25.55 -23.26
N LYS A 59 39.20 -26.70 -23.66
CA LYS A 59 40.21 -27.47 -22.90
C LYS A 59 41.64 -27.05 -23.24
N LEU A 60 41.89 -26.57 -24.46
CA LEU A 60 43.22 -26.18 -24.97
C LEU A 60 43.50 -24.67 -24.83
N ASP A 61 42.46 -23.85 -24.94
CA ASP A 61 42.54 -22.39 -24.94
C ASP A 61 42.31 -21.84 -23.53
N THR A 62 43.33 -21.92 -22.68
CA THR A 62 43.38 -21.19 -21.41
C THR A 62 43.44 -19.67 -21.60
N SER A 63 43.57 -19.16 -22.83
CA SER A 63 43.52 -17.73 -23.16
C SER A 63 42.12 -17.20 -23.45
N SER A 64 41.10 -18.06 -23.63
CA SER A 64 39.68 -17.68 -23.70
C SER A 64 39.03 -17.44 -22.33
N SER A 65 39.81 -17.51 -21.24
CA SER A 65 39.53 -16.75 -20.02
C SER A 65 39.60 -15.26 -20.36
N ASN A 66 38.59 -14.73 -21.05
CA ASN A 66 38.42 -13.31 -21.31
C ASN A 66 38.51 -12.57 -19.96
N PRO A 67 39.59 -11.83 -19.67
CA PRO A 67 39.62 -10.93 -18.52
C PRO A 67 38.85 -9.63 -18.83
N SER A 68 38.19 -9.55 -20.00
CA SER A 68 37.51 -8.39 -20.53
C SER A 68 36.04 -8.34 -20.09
N LYS A 69 35.83 -8.03 -18.79
CA LYS A 69 34.64 -7.44 -18.14
C LYS A 69 34.42 -8.00 -16.73
N ILE A 70 35.47 -8.05 -15.91
CA ILE A 70 35.28 -8.23 -14.47
C ILE A 70 34.82 -6.88 -13.90
N LYS A 71 33.50 -6.69 -13.81
CA LYS A 71 32.93 -5.49 -13.17
C LYS A 71 32.94 -5.73 -11.67
N LEU A 72 33.70 -4.92 -10.94
CA LEU A 72 33.75 -5.00 -9.49
C LEU A 72 32.34 -4.72 -8.93
N VAL A 73 31.77 -5.73 -8.29
CA VAL A 73 30.48 -5.63 -7.61
C VAL A 73 30.68 -5.99 -6.15
N ALA A 74 30.15 -5.15 -5.27
CA ALA A 74 30.10 -5.44 -3.85
C ALA A 74 28.72 -6.01 -3.52
N THR A 75 28.70 -7.15 -2.83
CA THR A 75 27.47 -7.74 -2.30
C THR A 75 27.52 -7.70 -0.78
N THR A 76 26.37 -7.58 -0.14
CA THR A 76 26.23 -7.70 1.31
C THR A 76 25.29 -8.86 1.59
N PRO A 77 25.66 -9.83 2.44
CA PRO A 77 24.78 -10.94 2.77
C PRO A 77 23.58 -10.43 3.56
N VAL A 78 22.39 -10.91 3.20
CA VAL A 78 21.16 -10.61 3.95
C VAL A 78 21.14 -11.49 5.19
N VAL A 79 21.19 -10.86 6.36
CA VAL A 79 21.10 -11.53 7.66
C VAL A 79 19.74 -11.25 8.26
N ARG A 80 19.08 -12.29 8.80
CA ARG A 80 17.82 -12.13 9.52
C ARG A 80 18.11 -11.46 10.85
N GLN A 81 17.52 -10.29 11.06
CA GLN A 81 17.59 -9.54 12.31
C GLN A 81 16.18 -9.12 12.73
N ASP A 82 15.99 -8.95 14.03
CA ASP A 82 14.74 -8.43 14.56
C ASP A 82 14.61 -6.94 14.20
N PHE A 83 13.44 -6.55 13.70
CA PHE A 83 13.14 -5.18 13.34
C PHE A 83 12.05 -4.64 14.26
N ASN A 84 12.42 -3.72 15.14
CA ASN A 84 11.48 -3.03 16.02
C ASN A 84 11.06 -1.71 15.37
N HIS A 85 9.78 -1.59 15.05
CA HIS A 85 9.19 -0.38 14.47
C HIS A 85 8.37 0.34 15.53
N TYR A 86 8.77 1.57 15.87
CA TYR A 86 8.04 2.42 16.79
C TYR A 86 7.37 3.56 16.03
N ILE A 87 6.23 4.00 16.53
CA ILE A 87 5.53 5.19 16.05
C ILE A 87 5.43 6.15 17.23
N GLU A 88 5.93 7.36 17.05
CA GLU A 88 5.81 8.42 18.05
C GLU A 88 4.50 9.15 17.83
N LEU A 89 3.60 9.06 18.81
CA LEU A 89 2.34 9.79 18.83
C LEU A 89 2.43 10.90 19.86
N GLN A 90 2.18 12.13 19.41
CA GLN A 90 2.09 13.29 20.28
C GLN A 90 0.61 13.52 20.65
N GLY A 91 0.35 13.76 21.92
CA GLY A 91 -0.99 13.99 22.43
C GLY A 91 -0.99 15.01 23.56
N ILE A 92 -2.16 15.59 23.80
CA ILE A 92 -2.40 16.52 24.91
C ILE A 92 -3.20 15.75 25.97
N VAL A 93 -2.82 15.92 27.24
CA VAL A 93 -3.58 15.38 28.37
C VAL A 93 -4.63 16.40 28.76
N ASP A 94 -5.90 15.99 28.72
CA ASP A 94 -7.02 16.83 29.15
C ASP A 94 -7.90 16.06 30.15
N ALA A 95 -8.70 16.80 30.90
CA ALA A 95 -9.64 16.23 31.86
C ALA A 95 -10.79 15.53 31.12
N GLU A 96 -11.03 14.27 31.45
CA GLU A 96 -12.14 13.50 30.85
C GLU A 96 -13.52 14.10 31.20
N ASN A 97 -13.66 14.65 32.41
CA ASN A 97 -14.92 15.18 32.90
C ASN A 97 -14.72 16.52 33.62
N ILE A 98 -15.28 17.58 33.05
CA ILE A 98 -15.30 18.93 33.65
C ILE A 98 -16.72 19.19 34.16
N SER A 99 -16.83 19.51 35.45
CA SER A 99 -18.13 19.82 36.07
C SER A 99 -18.14 21.24 36.62
N TYR A 100 -19.11 22.02 36.15
CA TYR A 100 -19.34 23.38 36.63
C TYR A 100 -20.29 23.36 37.83
N ILE A 101 -19.93 24.10 38.87
CA ILE A 101 -20.72 24.21 40.09
C ILE A 101 -21.46 25.55 40.04
N SER A 102 -22.79 25.49 40.03
CA SER A 102 -23.65 26.67 40.14
C SER A 102 -24.75 26.43 41.17
N PRO A 103 -25.21 27.49 41.86
CA PRO A 103 -26.38 27.38 42.72
C PRO A 103 -27.61 27.00 41.88
N ARG A 104 -28.39 26.03 42.35
CA ARG A 104 -29.69 25.72 41.74
C ARG A 104 -30.75 26.66 42.30
N GLY A 105 -31.43 27.40 41.43
CA GLY A 105 -32.49 28.33 41.80
C GLY A 105 -31.99 29.77 41.98
N MET A 106 -32.63 30.52 42.88
CA MET A 106 -32.19 31.89 43.19
C MET A 106 -30.78 31.87 43.78
N GLY A 107 -29.92 32.76 43.28
CA GLY A 107 -28.63 33.03 43.88
C GLY A 107 -28.76 33.47 45.34
N GLY A 108 -27.68 33.40 46.09
CA GLY A 108 -27.64 33.78 47.50
C GLY A 108 -26.24 34.17 47.92
N GLN A 109 -26.12 34.80 49.08
CA GLN A 109 -24.82 35.17 49.64
C GLN A 109 -24.08 33.91 50.11
N VAL A 110 -22.78 33.84 49.83
CA VAL A 110 -21.93 32.75 50.32
C VAL A 110 -21.70 32.93 51.82
N ARG A 111 -22.15 31.97 52.62
CA ARG A 111 -21.99 31.99 54.09
C ARG A 111 -20.73 31.26 54.55
N ALA A 112 -20.36 30.18 53.85
CA ALA A 112 -19.13 29.43 54.15
C ALA A 112 -18.61 28.68 52.91
N VAL A 113 -17.30 28.67 52.76
CA VAL A 113 -16.59 27.81 51.79
C VAL A 113 -15.88 26.72 52.60
N LEU A 114 -16.16 25.45 52.27
CA LEU A 114 -15.73 24.29 53.06
C LEU A 114 -14.56 23.53 52.43
N VAL A 115 -14.08 23.99 51.27
CA VAL A 115 -13.00 23.37 50.51
C VAL A 115 -11.98 24.40 50.09
N LYS A 116 -10.73 23.97 49.90
CA LYS A 116 -9.66 24.79 49.37
C LYS A 116 -9.33 24.38 47.93
N GLN A 117 -8.70 25.29 47.21
CA GLN A 117 -8.23 25.01 45.85
C GLN A 117 -7.20 23.87 45.89
N GLY A 118 -7.40 22.87 45.02
CA GLY A 118 -6.55 21.67 44.95
C GLY A 118 -7.02 20.49 45.81
N ASP A 119 -8.05 20.68 46.67
CA ASP A 119 -8.59 19.58 47.46
C ASP A 119 -9.30 18.54 46.60
N ARG A 120 -9.09 17.26 46.94
CA ARG A 120 -9.80 16.15 46.30
C ARG A 120 -11.21 16.04 46.87
N VAL A 121 -12.23 16.25 46.02
CA VAL A 121 -13.64 16.20 46.40
C VAL A 121 -14.33 14.93 45.91
N ARG A 122 -15.35 14.47 46.63
CA ARG A 122 -16.17 13.29 46.24
C ARG A 122 -17.59 13.71 45.84
N LYS A 123 -18.27 12.88 45.05
CA LYS A 123 -19.68 13.10 44.68
C LYS A 123 -20.55 13.21 45.94
N GLY A 124 -21.33 14.27 46.02
CA GLY A 124 -22.23 14.56 47.16
C GLY A 124 -21.58 15.31 48.32
N GLN A 125 -20.28 15.62 48.26
CA GLN A 125 -19.61 16.43 49.27
C GLN A 125 -20.12 17.88 49.23
N LEU A 126 -20.39 18.46 50.41
CA LEU A 126 -20.74 19.86 50.53
C LEU A 126 -19.51 20.74 50.33
N LEU A 127 -19.51 21.55 49.27
CA LEU A 127 -18.38 22.41 48.91
C LEU A 127 -18.55 23.83 49.47
N LEU A 128 -19.78 24.35 49.40
CA LEU A 128 -20.11 25.72 49.73
C LEU A 128 -21.50 25.75 50.36
N ARG A 129 -21.70 26.63 51.36
CA ARG A 129 -23.00 26.89 51.97
C ARG A 129 -23.42 28.32 51.66
N LEU A 130 -24.59 28.45 51.04
CA LEU A 130 -25.27 29.73 50.83
C LEU A 130 -26.07 30.11 52.07
N ASP A 131 -26.40 31.39 52.21
CA ASP A 131 -27.36 31.83 53.22
C ASP A 131 -28.76 31.33 52.88
N ASP A 132 -29.29 30.46 53.75
CA ASP A 132 -30.54 29.72 53.56
C ASP A 132 -31.63 30.15 54.56
N ALA A 133 -31.50 31.30 55.22
CA ALA A 133 -32.41 31.73 56.30
C ALA A 133 -33.89 31.76 55.85
N ILE A 134 -34.17 32.35 54.68
CA ILE A 134 -35.53 32.46 54.14
C ILE A 134 -36.06 31.08 53.74
N GLN A 135 -35.24 30.27 53.05
CA GLN A 135 -35.64 28.94 52.61
C GLN A 135 -35.90 28.02 53.80
N ARG A 136 -35.10 28.11 54.87
CA ARG A 136 -35.35 27.39 56.12
C ARG A 136 -36.67 27.78 56.76
N GLN A 137 -36.97 29.07 56.84
CA GLN A 137 -38.24 29.56 57.39
C GLN A 137 -39.43 28.98 56.60
N GLN A 138 -39.36 28.99 55.27
CA GLN A 138 -40.38 28.41 54.38
C GLN A 138 -40.55 26.90 54.61
N VAL A 139 -39.46 26.16 54.76
CA VAL A 139 -39.50 24.72 55.05
C VAL A 139 -40.12 24.44 56.42
N VAL A 140 -39.81 25.23 57.44
CA VAL A 140 -40.41 25.07 58.78
C VAL A 140 -41.91 25.32 58.73
N ALA A 141 -42.35 26.39 58.07
CA ALA A 141 -43.76 26.70 57.90
C ALA A 141 -44.50 25.57 57.15
N ALA A 142 -43.93 25.07 56.06
CA ALA A 142 -44.51 23.97 55.29
C ALA A 142 -44.61 22.67 56.11
N LYS A 143 -43.60 22.36 56.94
CA LYS A 143 -43.63 21.20 57.85
C LYS A 143 -44.73 21.32 58.90
N GLN A 144 -44.95 22.51 59.47
CA GLN A 144 -46.01 22.75 60.44
C GLN A 144 -47.40 22.57 59.81
N GLN A 145 -47.61 23.10 58.61
CA GLN A 145 -48.85 22.90 57.84
C GLN A 145 -49.09 21.40 57.55
N ALA A 146 -48.07 20.68 57.10
CA ALA A 146 -48.19 19.24 56.83
C ALA A 146 -48.47 18.41 58.10
N ALA A 147 -47.89 18.77 59.24
CA ALA A 147 -48.14 18.10 60.51
C ALA A 147 -49.59 18.31 60.99
N GLY A 148 -50.16 19.50 60.79
CA GLY A 148 -51.55 19.80 61.15
C GLY A 148 -52.60 19.14 60.25
N ILE A 149 -52.22 18.55 59.12
CA ILE A 149 -53.12 17.82 58.21
C ILE A 149 -53.14 16.31 58.53
N ASN A 150 -52.14 15.79 59.25
CA ASN A 150 -52.03 14.38 59.63
C ASN A 150 -52.65 14.05 61.00
N THR A 151 -53.44 14.96 61.57
CA THR A 151 -54.28 14.77 62.76
C THR A 151 -55.73 14.98 62.38
#